data_AF-A0A7T4T7M9-F1
#
_entry.id   AF-A0A7T4T7M9-F1
#
_cell.length_a   1.000
_cell.length_b   1.000
_cell.length_c   1.000
_cell.angle_alpha   90.00
_cell.angle_beta   90.00
_cell.angle_gamma   90.00
#
_symmetry.space_group_name_H-M   'P 1'
#
loop_
_entity.id
_entity.type
_entity.pdbx_description
1 polymer ?
#
loop_
_entity_poly.entity_id
_entity_poly.type
_entity_poly.pdbx_seq_one_letter_code
_entity_poly.pdbx_strand_id
1 'polypeptide(L)'
;MAGMKEIRGKIKSVQNTRKITKAMEMVAASKMRRAQERMRAARPYADKVRDIAAHMSRANPEYRHPFMVSNEGAKAAGIILVTTDKGLCGGMNTNVLRASMQKFKELEGQGKTVEATAIGTKGLGFLNRLRAKVVSNVVHLGDTPHLEKLIGAVKVQLDLYSEGKVSAVYLAYTRFVNTMKQEPVIEQLLPLSADQFERKEEDGTTPSTQWDYIYEPDAQAVVDELLVRYVEALVYQAVAENMASEQSARMVAMKAASDNAKTVINELQLVYNKSRQAAITKELSEIVGGAAAV
;
A
#
# COMPACT_ATOMS: atom_id res chain seq x y z
N MET A 1 42.94 7.02 24.42
CA MET A 1 41.58 7.11 25.02
C MET A 1 40.46 7.55 24.05
N ALA A 2 40.74 8.08 22.84
CA ALA A 2 39.70 8.53 21.89
C ALA A 2 38.76 7.41 21.40
N GLY A 3 39.30 6.23 21.04
CA GLY A 3 38.49 5.13 20.50
C GLY A 3 37.47 4.53 21.47
N MET A 4 37.78 4.43 22.78
CA MET A 4 36.84 3.84 23.76
C MET A 4 35.62 4.73 24.02
N LYS A 5 35.82 6.06 24.07
CA LYS A 5 34.73 7.03 24.26
C LYS A 5 33.78 7.01 23.06
N GLU A 6 34.34 6.94 21.85
CA GLU A 6 33.56 6.82 20.61
C GLU A 6 32.77 5.51 20.53
N ILE A 7 33.38 4.37 20.84
CA ILE A 7 32.66 3.07 20.84
C ILE A 7 31.52 3.11 21.86
N ARG A 8 31.75 3.63 23.07
CA ARG A 8 30.68 3.81 24.08
C ARG A 8 29.56 4.71 23.57
N GLY A 9 29.91 5.79 22.87
CA GLY A 9 28.95 6.69 22.21
C GLY A 9 28.11 5.96 21.15
N LYS A 10 28.75 5.16 20.29
CA LYS A 10 28.08 4.32 19.28
C LYS A 10 27.13 3.31 19.93
N ILE A 11 27.55 2.60 20.98
CA ILE A 11 26.69 1.68 21.73
C ILE A 11 25.43 2.39 22.23
N LYS A 12 25.58 3.54 22.88
CA LYS A 12 24.44 4.32 23.40
C LYS A 12 23.51 4.78 22.27
N SER A 13 24.06 5.20 21.14
CA SER A 13 23.29 5.58 19.95
C SER A 13 22.45 4.41 19.42
N VAL A 14 23.07 3.25 19.18
CA VAL A 14 22.38 2.06 18.67
C VAL A 14 21.35 1.53 19.68
N GLN A 15 21.62 1.61 20.99
CA GLN A 15 20.65 1.30 22.03
C GLN A 15 19.40 2.20 21.98
N ASN A 16 19.59 3.50 21.73
CA ASN A 16 18.47 4.43 21.57
C ASN A 16 17.67 4.11 20.30
N THR A 17 18.35 3.86 19.18
CA THR A 17 17.70 3.41 17.94
C THR A 17 16.87 2.15 18.17
N ARG A 18 17.40 1.16 18.90
CA ARG A 18 16.66 -0.08 19.25
C ARG A 18 15.40 0.21 20.07
N LYS A 19 15.45 1.14 21.03
CA LYS A 19 14.28 1.53 21.83
C LYS A 19 13.20 2.15 20.93
N ILE A 20 13.61 3.02 20.01
CA ILE A 20 12.71 3.67 19.05
C ILE A 20 12.06 2.64 18.13
N THR A 21 12.85 1.75 17.51
CA THR A 21 12.31 0.71 16.62
C THR A 21 11.37 -0.23 17.39
N LYS A 22 11.70 -0.59 18.63
CA LYS A 22 10.81 -1.42 19.46
C LYS A 22 9.49 -0.74 19.80
N ALA A 23 9.52 0.57 20.10
CA ALA A 23 8.31 1.35 20.29
C ALA A 23 7.47 1.42 19.00
N MET A 24 8.11 1.65 17.85
CA MET A 24 7.44 1.69 16.55
C MET A 24 6.81 0.34 16.17
N GLU A 25 7.46 -0.78 16.49
CA GLU A 25 6.90 -2.13 16.34
C GLU A 25 5.58 -2.26 17.10
N MET A 26 5.55 -1.88 18.39
CA MET A 26 4.35 -1.96 19.23
C MET A 26 3.24 -1.03 18.75
N VAL A 27 3.58 0.19 18.32
CA VAL A 27 2.62 1.13 17.74
C VAL A 27 2.02 0.59 16.45
N ALA A 28 2.85 0.02 15.57
CA ALA A 28 2.38 -0.59 14.32
C ALA A 28 1.48 -1.81 14.59
N ALA A 29 1.81 -2.65 15.57
CA ALA A 29 0.98 -3.79 15.97
C ALA A 29 -0.43 -3.35 16.43
N SER A 30 -0.50 -2.30 17.26
CA SER A 30 -1.78 -1.73 17.72
C SER A 30 -2.61 -1.16 16.56
N LYS A 31 -1.96 -0.40 15.66
CA LYS A 31 -2.62 0.16 14.47
C LYS A 31 -3.05 -0.91 13.47
N MET A 32 -2.29 -1.99 13.33
CA MET A 32 -2.59 -3.10 12.43
C MET A 32 -3.93 -3.76 12.78
N ARG A 33 -4.19 -4.03 14.07
CA ARG A 33 -5.48 -4.61 14.50
C ARG A 33 -6.65 -3.72 14.08
N ARG A 34 -6.56 -2.41 14.35
CA ARG A 34 -7.61 -1.44 13.94
C ARG A 34 -7.77 -1.35 12.43
N ALA A 35 -6.67 -1.43 11.67
CA ALA A 35 -6.72 -1.42 10.21
C ALA A 35 -7.37 -2.70 9.64
N GLN A 36 -7.08 -3.87 10.22
CA GLN A 36 -7.71 -5.14 9.83
C GLN A 36 -9.21 -5.17 10.11
N GLU A 37 -9.64 -4.64 11.26
CA GLU A 37 -11.08 -4.54 11.59
C GLU A 37 -11.82 -3.69 10.55
N ARG A 38 -11.27 -2.53 10.18
CA ARG A 38 -11.85 -1.67 9.13
C ARG A 38 -11.86 -2.32 7.76
N MET A 39 -10.77 -2.98 7.40
CA MET A 39 -10.66 -3.73 6.15
C MET A 39 -11.76 -4.81 6.07
N ARG A 40 -12.00 -5.55 7.15
CA ARG A 40 -13.06 -6.57 7.22
C ARG A 40 -14.45 -5.93 7.16
N ALA A 41 -14.65 -4.79 7.80
CA ALA A 41 -15.92 -4.06 7.78
C ALA A 41 -16.26 -3.47 6.40
N ALA A 42 -15.26 -3.21 5.55
CA ALA A 42 -15.47 -2.66 4.21
C ALA A 42 -15.96 -3.71 3.19
N ARG A 43 -15.61 -4.99 3.38
CA ARG A 43 -15.91 -6.07 2.43
C ARG A 43 -17.40 -6.31 2.17
N PRO A 44 -18.28 -6.39 3.19
CA PRO A 44 -19.70 -6.69 2.96
C PRO A 44 -20.40 -5.68 2.04
N TYR A 45 -20.00 -4.41 2.11
CA TYR A 45 -20.56 -3.38 1.25
C TYR A 45 -20.15 -3.60 -0.22
N ALA A 46 -18.85 -3.79 -0.47
CA ALA A 46 -18.34 -4.06 -1.81
C ALA A 46 -18.94 -5.34 -2.41
N ASP A 47 -19.09 -6.40 -1.62
CA ASP A 47 -19.72 -7.65 -2.04
C ASP A 47 -21.20 -7.46 -2.39
N LYS A 48 -21.96 -6.73 -1.56
CA LYS A 48 -23.39 -6.51 -1.83
C LYS A 48 -23.64 -5.62 -3.03
N VAL A 49 -22.84 -4.55 -3.20
CA VAL A 49 -22.96 -3.68 -4.36
C VAL A 49 -22.55 -4.43 -5.64
N ARG A 50 -21.54 -5.29 -5.57
CA ARG A 50 -21.18 -6.21 -6.67
C ARG A 50 -22.35 -7.13 -7.03
N ASP A 51 -22.98 -7.77 -6.05
CA ASP A 51 -24.13 -8.65 -6.28
C ASP A 51 -25.25 -7.89 -7.01
N ILE A 52 -25.61 -6.70 -6.52
CA ILE A 52 -26.68 -5.89 -7.13
C ILE A 52 -26.30 -5.49 -8.56
N ALA A 53 -25.08 -5.00 -8.78
CA ALA A 53 -24.61 -4.63 -10.11
C ALA A 53 -24.57 -5.83 -11.08
N ALA A 54 -24.23 -7.03 -10.59
CA ALA A 54 -24.28 -8.28 -11.35
C ALA A 54 -25.71 -8.62 -11.79
N HIS A 55 -26.67 -8.53 -10.86
CA HIS A 55 -28.07 -8.76 -11.14
C HIS A 55 -28.62 -7.74 -12.15
N MET A 56 -28.30 -6.46 -11.98
CA MET A 56 -28.75 -5.39 -12.87
C MET A 56 -28.19 -5.52 -14.29
N SER A 57 -26.90 -5.88 -14.43
CA SER A 57 -26.27 -6.12 -15.74
C SER A 57 -26.95 -7.23 -16.54
N ARG A 58 -27.61 -8.20 -15.86
CA ARG A 58 -28.35 -9.29 -16.51
C ARG A 58 -29.80 -8.92 -16.79
N ALA A 59 -30.41 -8.07 -15.96
CA ALA A 59 -31.82 -7.67 -16.07
C ALA A 59 -32.09 -6.63 -17.16
N ASN A 60 -31.12 -5.76 -17.48
CA ASN A 60 -31.32 -4.68 -18.46
C ASN A 60 -30.25 -4.71 -19.58
N PRO A 61 -30.43 -5.53 -20.64
CA PRO A 61 -29.44 -5.70 -21.71
C PRO A 61 -29.26 -4.46 -22.61
N GLU A 62 -30.26 -3.58 -22.67
CA GLU A 62 -30.31 -2.45 -23.61
C GLU A 62 -29.45 -1.25 -23.17
N TYR A 63 -29.30 -1.03 -21.85
CA TYR A 63 -28.47 0.05 -21.31
C TYR A 63 -27.11 -0.47 -20.85
N ARG A 64 -26.04 0.05 -21.46
CA ARG A 64 -24.66 -0.22 -21.03
C ARG A 64 -24.03 1.04 -20.48
N HIS A 65 -23.77 1.03 -19.18
CA HIS A 65 -23.05 2.11 -18.51
C HIS A 65 -21.65 2.31 -19.12
N PRO A 66 -21.12 3.54 -19.21
CA PRO A 66 -19.78 3.82 -19.74
C PRO A 66 -18.68 2.94 -19.12
N PHE A 67 -18.73 2.68 -17.81
CA PHE A 67 -17.80 1.81 -17.08
C PHE A 67 -17.78 0.35 -17.54
N MET A 68 -18.77 -0.12 -18.29
CA MET A 68 -18.82 -1.49 -18.82
C MET A 68 -18.38 -1.56 -20.29
N VAL A 69 -18.29 -0.42 -20.97
CA VAL A 69 -17.89 -0.34 -22.38
C VAL A 69 -16.38 -0.15 -22.47
N SER A 70 -15.72 -0.92 -23.33
CA SER A 70 -14.27 -0.81 -23.58
C SER A 70 -13.97 0.38 -24.49
N ASN A 71 -13.08 1.28 -24.05
CA ASN A 71 -12.66 2.47 -24.79
C ASN A 71 -11.39 2.19 -25.62
N GLU A 72 -11.45 1.24 -26.56
CA GLU A 72 -10.26 0.76 -27.29
C GLU A 72 -9.56 1.84 -28.14
N GLY A 73 -10.30 2.86 -28.59
CA GLY A 73 -9.77 3.97 -29.38
C GLY A 73 -8.95 5.01 -28.59
N ALA A 74 -8.95 4.94 -27.26
CA ALA A 74 -8.26 5.91 -26.42
C ALA A 74 -6.73 5.67 -26.38
N LYS A 75 -5.97 6.74 -26.56
CA LYS A 75 -4.49 6.71 -26.56
C LYS A 75 -3.88 6.75 -25.16
N ALA A 76 -4.69 6.92 -24.11
CA ALA A 76 -4.20 6.98 -22.74
C ALA A 76 -4.74 5.83 -21.87
N ALA A 77 -4.00 5.46 -20.83
CA ALA A 77 -4.40 4.50 -19.81
C ALA A 77 -4.24 5.11 -18.41
N GLY A 78 -5.22 4.86 -17.55
CA GLY A 78 -5.34 5.40 -16.21
C GLY A 78 -4.73 4.46 -15.18
N ILE A 79 -3.96 4.98 -14.23
CA ILE A 79 -3.42 4.17 -13.13
C ILE A 79 -3.60 4.90 -11.80
N ILE A 80 -4.40 4.32 -10.92
CA ILE A 80 -4.55 4.74 -9.53
C ILE A 80 -3.50 3.98 -8.71
N LEU A 81 -2.49 4.70 -8.23
CA LEU A 81 -1.38 4.15 -7.47
C LEU A 81 -1.56 4.39 -5.98
N VAL A 82 -1.84 3.33 -5.22
CA VAL A 82 -2.00 3.35 -3.77
C VAL A 82 -0.69 2.99 -3.08
N THR A 83 -0.20 3.93 -2.27
CA THR A 83 1.06 3.82 -1.52
C THR A 83 0.89 4.42 -0.13
N THR A 84 1.95 4.35 0.68
CA THR A 84 1.93 4.91 2.03
C THR A 84 2.37 6.39 2.05
N ASP A 85 1.92 7.13 3.05
CA ASP A 85 2.48 8.47 3.33
C ASP A 85 3.83 8.37 4.05
N LYS A 86 3.94 7.44 5.00
CA LYS A 86 5.12 7.27 5.86
C LYS A 86 6.00 6.13 5.36
N GLY A 87 7.31 6.27 5.53
CA GLY A 87 8.29 5.22 5.23
C GLY A 87 8.36 4.13 6.31
N LEU A 88 9.51 3.45 6.35
CA LEU A 88 9.86 2.43 7.35
C LEU A 88 8.91 1.22 7.37
N CYS A 89 8.29 0.90 6.22
CA CYS A 89 7.42 -0.26 6.01
C CYS A 89 8.11 -1.37 5.20
N GLY A 90 9.42 -1.52 5.38
CA GLY A 90 10.22 -2.51 4.64
C GLY A 90 10.18 -2.29 3.12
N GLY A 91 10.02 -3.36 2.36
CA GLY A 91 10.00 -3.36 0.89
C GLY A 91 8.64 -3.07 0.25
N MET A 92 7.58 -2.85 1.04
CA MET A 92 6.19 -2.79 0.55
C MET A 92 5.98 -1.79 -0.60
N ASN A 93 6.31 -0.51 -0.38
CA ASN A 93 6.19 0.50 -1.44
C ASN A 93 7.06 0.15 -2.64
N THR A 94 8.29 -0.29 -2.42
CA THR A 94 9.21 -0.63 -3.51
C THR A 94 8.63 -1.73 -4.41
N ASN A 95 7.94 -2.72 -3.84
CA ASN A 95 7.34 -3.82 -4.59
C ASN A 95 6.18 -3.34 -5.48
N VAL A 96 5.24 -2.57 -4.95
CA VAL A 96 4.12 -2.02 -5.76
C VAL A 96 4.60 -1.02 -6.79
N LEU A 97 5.61 -0.19 -6.47
CA LEU A 97 6.19 0.76 -7.42
C LEU A 97 6.92 0.06 -8.57
N ARG A 98 7.63 -1.05 -8.32
CA ARG A 98 8.24 -1.87 -9.37
C ARG A 98 7.21 -2.52 -10.28
N ALA A 99 6.17 -3.11 -9.69
CA ALA A 99 5.06 -3.68 -10.47
C ALA A 99 4.39 -2.60 -11.34
N SER A 100 4.14 -1.42 -10.77
CA SER A 100 3.54 -0.29 -11.48
C SER A 100 4.42 0.20 -12.63
N MET A 101 5.74 0.25 -12.41
CA MET A 101 6.69 0.61 -13.48
C MET A 101 6.70 -0.42 -14.62
N GLN A 102 6.58 -1.71 -14.31
CA GLN A 102 6.46 -2.74 -15.33
C GLN A 102 5.19 -2.54 -16.15
N LYS A 103 4.06 -2.23 -15.49
CA LYS A 103 2.80 -1.94 -16.18
C LYS A 103 2.87 -0.66 -17.01
N PHE A 104 3.56 0.38 -16.54
CA PHE A 104 3.80 1.59 -17.32
C PHE A 104 4.54 1.28 -18.61
N LYS A 105 5.64 0.53 -18.54
CA LYS A 105 6.41 0.13 -19.72
C LYS A 105 5.59 -0.74 -20.68
N GLU A 106 4.75 -1.62 -20.17
CA GLU A 106 3.84 -2.43 -20.98
C GLU A 106 2.85 -1.55 -21.77
N LEU A 107 2.23 -0.57 -21.10
CA LEU A 107 1.27 0.35 -21.72
C LEU A 107 1.96 1.30 -22.72
N GLU A 108 3.14 1.82 -22.38
CA GLU A 108 3.95 2.63 -23.29
C GLU A 108 4.40 1.82 -24.52
N GLY A 109 4.75 0.54 -24.35
CA GLY A 109 5.07 -0.38 -25.44
C GLY A 109 3.89 -0.65 -26.36
N GLN A 110 2.65 -0.52 -25.86
CA GLN A 110 1.41 -0.55 -26.65
C GLN A 110 1.08 0.81 -27.29
N GLY A 111 1.96 1.82 -27.15
CA GLY A 111 1.75 3.17 -27.67
C GLY A 111 0.77 4.02 -26.85
N LYS A 112 0.42 3.59 -25.63
CA LYS A 112 -0.50 4.33 -24.75
C LYS A 112 0.25 5.22 -23.76
N THR A 113 -0.22 6.45 -23.58
CA THR A 113 0.28 7.37 -22.55
C THR A 113 -0.34 7.07 -21.20
N VAL A 114 0.44 7.12 -20.12
CA VAL A 114 -0.08 6.85 -18.77
C VAL A 114 -0.50 8.15 -18.07
N GLU A 115 -1.74 8.17 -17.59
CA GLU A 115 -2.28 9.19 -16.68
C GLU A 115 -2.45 8.57 -15.30
N ALA A 116 -1.85 9.18 -14.28
CA ALA A 116 -1.75 8.58 -12.96
C ALA A 116 -2.46 9.40 -11.87
N THR A 117 -3.14 8.70 -10.97
CA THR A 117 -3.63 9.26 -9.72
C THR A 117 -2.78 8.74 -8.57
N ALA A 118 -2.24 9.64 -7.76
CA ALA A 118 -1.38 9.27 -6.64
C ALA A 118 -2.15 9.26 -5.32
N ILE A 119 -2.28 8.10 -4.70
CA ILE A 119 -2.79 7.97 -3.33
C ILE A 119 -1.60 7.66 -2.42
N GLY A 120 -1.23 8.63 -1.59
CA GLY A 120 -0.09 8.57 -0.68
C GLY A 120 1.16 9.29 -1.17
N THR A 121 1.91 9.85 -0.22
CA THR A 121 3.09 10.70 -0.47
C THR A 121 4.21 9.96 -1.22
N LYS A 122 4.41 8.65 -0.96
CA LYS A 122 5.49 7.88 -1.61
C LYS A 122 5.23 7.64 -3.09
N GLY A 123 3.98 7.38 -3.48
CA GLY A 123 3.54 7.25 -4.86
C GLY A 123 3.65 8.56 -5.61
N LEU A 124 3.20 9.67 -5.00
CA LEU A 124 3.33 11.00 -5.60
C LEU A 124 4.80 11.35 -5.89
N GLY A 125 5.68 11.16 -4.91
CA GLY A 125 7.12 11.41 -5.09
C GLY A 125 7.78 10.46 -6.11
N PHE A 126 7.23 9.28 -6.34
CA PHE A 126 7.69 8.37 -7.39
C PHE A 126 7.24 8.85 -8.78
N LEU A 127 5.96 9.17 -8.94
CA LEU A 127 5.40 9.62 -10.22
C LEU A 127 6.04 10.94 -10.69
N ASN A 128 6.29 11.88 -9.76
CA ASN A 128 6.99 13.12 -10.07
C ASN A 128 8.43 12.88 -10.57
N ARG A 129 9.14 11.91 -9.99
CA ARG A 129 10.50 11.54 -10.45
C ARG A 129 10.48 10.90 -11.84
N LEU A 130 9.44 10.15 -12.16
CA LEU A 130 9.22 9.58 -13.50
C LEU A 130 8.73 10.61 -14.52
N ARG A 131 8.37 11.83 -14.09
CA ARG A 131 7.69 12.83 -14.93
C ARG A 131 6.42 12.27 -15.60
N ALA A 132 5.74 11.34 -14.92
CA ALA A 132 4.45 10.83 -15.35
C ALA A 132 3.38 11.93 -15.22
N LYS A 133 2.34 11.89 -16.07
CA LYS A 133 1.23 12.84 -16.01
C LYS A 133 0.34 12.52 -14.81
N VAL A 134 0.52 13.24 -13.70
CA VAL A 134 -0.32 13.09 -12.50
C VAL A 134 -1.57 13.94 -12.66
N VAL A 135 -2.75 13.32 -12.79
CA VAL A 135 -4.03 14.01 -12.99
C VAL A 135 -4.70 14.40 -11.67
N SER A 136 -4.49 13.62 -10.63
CA SER A 136 -5.02 13.89 -9.29
C SER A 136 -4.15 13.23 -8.21
N ASN A 137 -4.22 13.75 -6.99
CA ASN A 137 -3.50 13.17 -5.86
C ASN A 137 -4.25 13.35 -4.55
N VAL A 138 -4.01 12.43 -3.60
CA VAL A 138 -4.43 12.53 -2.21
C VAL A 138 -3.27 12.07 -1.36
N VAL A 139 -2.84 12.93 -0.44
CA VAL A 139 -1.75 12.64 0.49
C VAL A 139 -2.21 12.95 1.91
N HIS A 140 -1.45 12.46 2.90
CA HIS A 140 -1.73 12.68 4.31
C HIS A 140 -3.12 12.14 4.73
N LEU A 141 -3.40 10.91 4.31
CA LEU A 141 -4.63 10.19 4.68
C LEU A 141 -4.68 9.87 6.17
N GLY A 142 -3.53 9.83 6.84
CA GLY A 142 -3.44 9.50 8.26
C GLY A 142 -3.63 7.99 8.50
N ASP A 143 -4.11 7.63 9.68
CA ASP A 143 -4.33 6.22 10.07
C ASP A 143 -5.76 5.72 9.77
N THR A 144 -6.65 6.61 9.31
CA THR A 144 -8.05 6.32 8.97
C THR A 144 -8.37 6.83 7.57
N PRO A 145 -8.67 5.95 6.60
CA PRO A 145 -9.12 6.39 5.29
C PRO A 145 -10.53 6.96 5.43
N HIS A 146 -10.74 8.17 4.94
CA HIS A 146 -12.07 8.78 4.86
C HIS A 146 -12.49 8.78 3.39
N LEU A 147 -13.66 8.21 3.11
CA LEU A 147 -14.15 8.04 1.75
C LEU A 147 -14.21 9.38 1.00
N GLU A 148 -14.70 10.43 1.66
CA GLU A 148 -14.81 11.80 1.10
C GLU A 148 -13.51 12.32 0.48
N LYS A 149 -12.36 12.02 1.10
CA LYS A 149 -11.05 12.46 0.60
C LYS A 149 -10.61 11.68 -0.63
N LEU A 150 -11.03 10.41 -0.76
CA LEU A 150 -10.70 9.55 -1.88
C LEU A 150 -11.58 9.86 -3.10
N ILE A 151 -12.88 10.14 -2.87
CA ILE A 151 -13.85 10.43 -3.93
C ILE A 151 -13.33 11.49 -4.89
N GLY A 152 -12.82 12.62 -4.36
CA GLY A 152 -12.36 13.74 -5.20
C GLY A 152 -11.26 13.34 -6.20
N ALA A 153 -10.29 12.54 -5.79
CA ALA A 153 -9.20 12.15 -6.67
C ALA A 153 -9.54 10.99 -7.60
N VAL A 154 -10.39 10.06 -7.15
CA VAL A 154 -10.87 8.94 -7.97
C VAL A 154 -11.80 9.46 -9.06
N LYS A 155 -12.68 10.42 -8.73
CA LYS A 155 -13.63 11.01 -9.67
C LYS A 155 -12.96 11.59 -10.91
N VAL A 156 -11.82 12.29 -10.76
CA VAL A 156 -11.06 12.80 -11.91
C VAL A 156 -10.70 11.68 -12.89
N GLN A 157 -10.28 10.52 -12.39
CA GLN A 157 -9.91 9.37 -13.21
C GLN A 157 -11.14 8.69 -13.84
N LEU A 158 -12.26 8.65 -13.11
CA LEU A 158 -13.54 8.14 -13.58
C LEU A 158 -14.12 8.99 -14.71
N ASP A 159 -14.11 10.32 -14.55
CA ASP A 159 -14.61 11.27 -15.53
C ASP A 159 -13.81 11.16 -16.84
N LEU A 160 -12.48 11.07 -16.74
CA LEU A 160 -11.59 10.84 -17.90
C LEU A 160 -11.90 9.53 -18.65
N TYR A 161 -12.35 8.49 -17.93
CA TYR A 161 -12.77 7.23 -18.54
C TYR A 161 -14.15 7.38 -19.20
N SER A 162 -15.13 7.98 -18.52
CA SER A 162 -16.47 8.23 -19.06
C SER A 162 -16.45 9.12 -20.32
N GLU A 163 -15.51 10.07 -20.38
CA GLU A 163 -15.29 10.92 -21.56
C GLU A 163 -14.56 10.21 -22.72
N GLY A 164 -14.15 8.95 -22.55
CA GLY A 164 -13.43 8.19 -23.57
C GLY A 164 -11.98 8.65 -23.80
N LYS A 165 -11.41 9.48 -22.92
CA LYS A 165 -10.01 9.94 -23.01
C LYS A 165 -9.03 8.83 -22.58
N VAL A 166 -9.49 7.91 -21.74
CA VAL A 166 -8.70 6.83 -21.17
C VAL A 166 -9.30 5.48 -21.52
N SER A 167 -8.47 4.53 -21.98
CA SER A 167 -8.91 3.22 -22.47
C SER A 167 -9.28 2.24 -21.36
N ALA A 168 -8.58 2.34 -20.23
CA ALA A 168 -8.72 1.45 -19.07
C ALA A 168 -8.18 2.17 -17.83
N VAL A 169 -8.73 1.86 -16.66
CA VAL A 169 -8.22 2.33 -15.37
C VAL A 169 -7.74 1.13 -14.57
N TYR A 170 -6.48 1.14 -14.15
CA TYR A 170 -5.90 0.13 -13.26
C TYR A 170 -5.75 0.66 -11.84
N LEU A 171 -5.89 -0.22 -10.87
CA LEU A 171 -5.69 0.02 -9.46
C LEU A 171 -4.48 -0.78 -8.97
N ALA A 172 -3.41 -0.07 -8.63
CA ALA A 172 -2.18 -0.65 -8.10
C ALA A 172 -2.13 -0.44 -6.59
N TYR A 173 -2.18 -1.53 -5.82
CA TYR A 173 -2.15 -1.50 -4.36
C TYR A 173 -1.42 -2.73 -3.80
N THR A 174 -1.27 -2.80 -2.48
CA THR A 174 -0.73 -3.98 -1.83
C THR A 174 -1.82 -4.73 -1.08
N ARG A 175 -2.09 -5.96 -1.51
CA ARG A 175 -3.05 -6.87 -0.88
C ARG A 175 -2.50 -7.43 0.43
N PHE A 176 -3.33 -7.39 1.46
CA PHE A 176 -3.03 -8.03 2.74
C PHE A 176 -3.38 -9.52 2.67
N VAL A 177 -2.37 -10.39 2.57
CA VAL A 177 -2.57 -11.86 2.65
C VAL A 177 -2.52 -12.30 4.10
N ASN A 178 -1.42 -12.00 4.78
CA ASN A 178 -1.26 -12.23 6.21
C ASN A 178 -0.20 -11.29 6.80
N THR A 179 0.08 -11.44 8.09
CA THR A 179 1.01 -10.57 8.81
C THR A 179 2.43 -10.54 8.22
N MET A 180 2.87 -11.64 7.60
CA MET A 180 4.21 -11.78 7.05
C MET A 180 4.27 -11.57 5.53
N LYS A 181 3.14 -11.78 4.83
CA LYS A 181 3.05 -11.76 3.37
C LYS A 181 2.11 -10.65 2.90
N GLN A 182 2.68 -9.72 2.14
CA GLN A 182 1.96 -8.66 1.45
C GLN A 182 2.33 -8.72 -0.03
N GLU A 183 1.33 -8.72 -0.91
CA GLU A 183 1.55 -8.91 -2.35
C GLU A 183 1.18 -7.65 -3.11
N PRO A 184 2.05 -7.12 -3.99
CA PRO A 184 1.67 -6.05 -4.89
C PRO A 184 0.69 -6.60 -5.94
N VAL A 185 -0.45 -5.95 -6.10
CA VAL A 185 -1.47 -6.33 -7.06
C VAL A 185 -1.78 -5.14 -7.95
N ILE A 186 -1.93 -5.41 -9.24
CA ILE A 186 -2.43 -4.45 -10.22
C ILE A 186 -3.67 -5.08 -10.83
N GLU A 187 -4.83 -4.51 -10.49
CA GLU A 187 -6.12 -4.96 -10.98
C GLU A 187 -6.69 -3.95 -11.95
N GLN A 188 -7.43 -4.43 -12.93
CA GLN A 188 -8.18 -3.56 -13.81
C GLN A 188 -9.48 -3.16 -13.12
N LEU A 189 -9.60 -1.86 -12.80
CA LEU A 189 -10.78 -1.27 -12.18
C LEU A 189 -11.85 -0.96 -13.23
N LEU A 190 -11.44 -0.43 -14.38
CA LEU A 190 -12.33 -0.13 -15.51
C LEU A 190 -11.69 -0.56 -16.84
N PRO A 191 -12.46 -1.05 -17.84
CA PRO A 191 -13.89 -1.40 -17.73
C PRO A 191 -14.15 -2.52 -16.73
N LEU A 192 -15.36 -2.52 -16.15
CA LEU A 192 -15.89 -3.60 -15.32
C LEU A 192 -16.21 -4.79 -16.24
N SER A 193 -15.48 -5.90 -16.10
CA SER A 193 -15.74 -7.12 -16.87
C SER A 193 -16.90 -7.92 -16.27
N ALA A 194 -17.67 -8.62 -17.10
CA ALA A 194 -18.76 -9.50 -16.64
C ALA A 194 -18.27 -10.55 -15.60
N ASP A 195 -17.05 -11.06 -15.78
CA ASP A 195 -16.40 -11.99 -14.85
C ASP A 195 -16.15 -11.38 -13.45
N GLN A 196 -16.06 -10.05 -13.34
CA GLN A 196 -15.96 -9.35 -12.05
C GLN A 196 -17.31 -9.29 -11.34
N PHE A 197 -18.42 -9.66 -11.98
CA PHE A 197 -19.74 -9.73 -11.37
C PHE A 197 -20.11 -11.16 -10.97
N GLU A 198 -19.49 -12.16 -11.57
CA GLU A 198 -19.72 -13.57 -11.25
C GLU A 198 -18.84 -14.00 -10.06
N ARG A 199 -19.46 -14.39 -8.94
CA ARG A 199 -18.76 -15.18 -7.93
C ARG A 199 -18.35 -16.49 -8.60
N LYS A 200 -17.07 -16.86 -8.53
CA LYS A 200 -16.69 -18.26 -8.73
C LYS A 200 -17.45 -19.05 -7.66
N GLU A 201 -18.46 -19.80 -8.09
CA GLU A 201 -19.21 -20.71 -7.24
C GLU A 201 -18.24 -21.79 -6.71
N GLU A 202 -17.63 -21.55 -5.55
CA GLU A 202 -16.83 -22.56 -4.85
C GLU A 202 -17.69 -23.49 -3.99
N ASP A 203 -18.99 -23.22 -3.82
CA ASP A 203 -19.93 -24.13 -3.16
C ASP A 203 -21.28 -24.11 -3.90
N GLY A 204 -21.62 -25.22 -4.55
CA GLY A 204 -22.84 -25.43 -5.34
C GLY A 204 -24.15 -25.45 -4.54
N THR A 205 -24.38 -24.47 -3.66
CA THR A 205 -25.53 -24.41 -2.75
C THR A 205 -26.20 -23.05 -2.70
N THR A 206 -26.37 -22.38 -3.83
CA THR A 206 -27.48 -21.43 -3.94
C THR A 206 -27.94 -21.31 -5.39
N PRO A 207 -29.17 -21.74 -5.75
CA PRO A 207 -29.73 -21.38 -7.03
C PRO A 207 -29.78 -19.86 -7.11
N SER A 208 -29.27 -19.28 -8.20
CA SER A 208 -29.46 -17.86 -8.49
C SER A 208 -30.95 -17.62 -8.70
N THR A 209 -31.69 -17.39 -7.62
CA THR A 209 -33.07 -16.94 -7.73
C THR A 209 -33.02 -15.62 -8.49
N GLN A 210 -33.48 -15.63 -9.74
CA GLN A 210 -33.76 -14.44 -10.51
C GLN A 210 -35.01 -13.80 -9.88
N TRP A 211 -34.80 -12.79 -9.07
CA TRP A 211 -35.84 -11.86 -8.67
C TRP A 211 -35.52 -10.52 -9.32
N ASP A 212 -36.55 -9.90 -9.89
CA ASP A 212 -36.42 -8.63 -10.60
C ASP A 212 -36.61 -7.48 -9.60
N TYR A 213 -35.90 -6.38 -9.80
CA TYR A 213 -36.03 -5.21 -8.94
C TYR A 213 -37.06 -4.24 -9.52
N ILE A 214 -37.84 -3.61 -8.64
CA ILE A 214 -38.59 -2.40 -9.02
C ILE A 214 -37.62 -1.23 -8.83
N TYR A 215 -37.28 -0.55 -9.93
CA TYR A 215 -36.36 0.58 -9.93
C TYR A 215 -37.13 1.90 -9.81
N GLU A 216 -36.65 2.79 -8.94
CA GLU A 216 -37.21 4.12 -8.76
C GLU A 216 -36.06 5.13 -8.66
N PRO A 217 -36.01 6.22 -9.46
CA PRO A 217 -37.02 6.67 -10.43
C PRO A 217 -37.05 5.86 -11.75
N ASP A 218 -35.91 5.36 -12.22
CA ASP A 218 -35.80 4.48 -13.39
C ASP A 218 -34.50 3.64 -13.28
N ALA A 219 -34.40 2.57 -14.07
CA ALA A 219 -33.28 1.64 -13.98
C ALA A 219 -31.93 2.29 -14.37
N GLN A 220 -31.91 3.19 -15.35
CA GLN A 220 -30.67 3.82 -15.82
C GLN A 220 -30.10 4.74 -14.73
N ALA A 221 -30.91 5.60 -14.13
CA ALA A 221 -30.47 6.50 -13.06
C ALA A 221 -29.88 5.71 -11.86
N VAL A 222 -30.52 4.59 -11.49
CA VAL A 222 -30.04 3.72 -10.41
C VAL A 222 -28.72 3.04 -10.78
N VAL A 223 -28.57 2.54 -12.02
CA VAL A 223 -27.31 1.94 -12.50
C VAL A 223 -26.16 2.94 -12.45
N ASP A 224 -26.39 4.16 -12.95
CA ASP A 224 -25.38 5.20 -13.03
C ASP A 224 -24.82 5.55 -11.65
N GLU A 225 -25.70 5.78 -10.67
CA GLU A 225 -25.26 6.09 -9.31
C GLU A 225 -24.61 4.87 -8.64
N LEU A 226 -25.20 3.68 -8.78
CA LEU A 226 -24.72 2.48 -8.11
C LEU A 226 -23.32 2.07 -8.60
N LEU A 227 -23.04 2.15 -9.90
CA LEU A 227 -21.74 1.77 -10.45
C LEU A 227 -20.63 2.75 -10.03
N VAL A 228 -20.94 4.04 -9.91
CA VAL A 228 -19.99 5.01 -9.34
C VAL A 228 -19.68 4.64 -7.88
N ARG A 229 -20.71 4.40 -7.06
CA ARG A 229 -20.53 3.98 -5.66
C ARG A 229 -19.77 2.66 -5.54
N TYR A 230 -19.99 1.73 -6.46
CA TYR A 230 -19.27 0.47 -6.51
C TYR A 230 -17.77 0.68 -6.70
N VAL A 231 -17.40 1.48 -7.70
CA VAL A 231 -15.99 1.77 -7.98
C VAL A 231 -15.34 2.55 -6.83
N GLU A 232 -16.04 3.51 -6.23
CA GLU A 232 -15.59 4.20 -5.02
C GLU A 232 -15.31 3.22 -3.87
N ALA A 233 -16.19 2.24 -3.66
CA ALA A 233 -16.04 1.22 -2.63
C ALA A 233 -14.85 0.28 -2.90
N LEU A 234 -14.62 -0.11 -4.16
CA LEU A 234 -13.46 -0.92 -4.54
C LEU A 234 -12.15 -0.19 -4.26
N VAL A 235 -12.08 1.11 -4.61
CA VAL A 235 -10.89 1.91 -4.30
C VAL A 235 -10.72 2.09 -2.79
N TYR A 236 -11.79 2.35 -2.05
CA TYR A 236 -11.74 2.44 -0.59
C TYR A 236 -11.24 1.12 0.05
N GLN A 237 -11.73 -0.02 -0.43
CA GLN A 237 -11.28 -1.34 0.01
C GLN A 237 -9.79 -1.51 -0.25
N ALA A 238 -9.30 -1.20 -1.46
CA ALA A 238 -7.89 -1.30 -1.80
C ALA A 238 -7.02 -0.39 -0.93
N VAL A 239 -7.48 0.82 -0.61
CA VAL A 239 -6.80 1.73 0.33
C VAL A 239 -6.78 1.14 1.73
N ALA A 240 -7.90 0.59 2.23
CA ALA A 240 -7.97 -0.05 3.54
C ALA A 240 -7.06 -1.29 3.64
N GLU A 241 -7.03 -2.14 2.61
CA GLU A 241 -6.12 -3.29 2.51
C GLU A 241 -4.66 -2.85 2.49
N ASN A 242 -4.34 -1.80 1.73
CA ASN A 242 -2.99 -1.23 1.68
C ASN A 242 -2.56 -0.66 3.03
N MET A 243 -3.46 0.00 3.78
CA MET A 243 -3.17 0.51 5.12
C MET A 243 -2.96 -0.62 6.14
N ALA A 244 -3.70 -1.72 6.04
CA ALA A 244 -3.47 -2.90 6.86
C ALA A 244 -2.11 -3.55 6.55
N SER A 245 -1.79 -3.70 5.25
CA SER A 245 -0.49 -4.15 4.76
C SER A 245 0.66 -3.26 5.23
N GLU A 246 0.47 -1.94 5.25
CA GLU A 246 1.46 -0.97 5.73
C GLU A 246 1.83 -1.22 7.19
N GLN A 247 0.84 -1.35 8.08
CA GLN A 247 1.12 -1.53 9.50
C GLN A 247 1.78 -2.90 9.75
N SER A 248 1.37 -3.93 9.00
CA SER A 248 1.98 -5.24 9.07
C SER A 248 3.45 -5.23 8.64
N ALA A 249 3.73 -4.67 7.46
CA ALA A 249 5.09 -4.58 6.93
C ALA A 249 5.99 -3.70 7.81
N ARG A 250 5.44 -2.61 8.36
CA ARG A 250 6.15 -1.75 9.33
C ARG A 250 6.47 -2.51 10.62
N MET A 251 5.52 -3.24 11.18
CA MET A 251 5.75 -4.03 12.40
C MET A 251 6.89 -5.03 12.17
N VAL A 252 6.86 -5.77 11.06
CA VAL A 252 7.92 -6.75 10.72
C VAL A 252 9.27 -6.06 10.50
N ALA A 253 9.30 -4.95 9.76
CA ALA A 253 10.53 -4.20 9.52
C ALA A 253 11.13 -3.62 10.82
N MET A 254 10.29 -3.12 11.73
CA MET A 254 10.73 -2.59 13.01
C MET A 254 11.22 -3.67 13.98
N LYS A 255 10.59 -4.86 13.96
CA LYS A 255 11.07 -6.04 14.69
C LYS A 255 12.47 -6.44 14.19
N ALA A 256 12.63 -6.62 12.88
CA ALA A 256 13.91 -6.94 12.27
C ALA A 256 14.99 -5.88 12.57
N ALA A 257 14.64 -4.59 12.50
CA ALA A 257 15.55 -3.51 12.86
C ALA A 257 15.97 -3.55 14.34
N SER A 258 15.06 -3.90 15.24
CA SER A 258 15.33 -4.02 16.69
C SER A 258 16.26 -5.20 16.99
N ASP A 259 16.03 -6.34 16.33
CA ASP A 259 16.86 -7.53 16.47
C ASP A 259 18.27 -7.29 15.88
N ASN A 260 18.36 -6.67 14.69
CA ASN A 260 19.64 -6.26 14.10
C ASN A 260 20.41 -5.29 15.00
N ALA A 261 19.72 -4.32 15.60
CA ALA A 261 20.35 -3.40 16.54
C ALA A 261 20.88 -4.13 17.78
N LYS A 262 20.21 -5.19 18.26
CA LYS A 262 20.71 -6.03 19.36
C LYS A 262 22.01 -6.74 18.98
N THR A 263 22.11 -7.29 17.78
CA THR A 263 23.34 -7.91 17.27
C THR A 263 24.50 -6.90 17.21
N VAL A 264 24.26 -5.72 16.63
CA VAL A 264 25.27 -4.66 16.53
C VAL A 264 25.72 -4.17 17.92
N ILE A 265 24.82 -4.08 18.90
CA ILE A 265 25.18 -3.73 20.28
C ILE A 265 26.13 -4.78 20.88
N ASN A 266 25.84 -6.07 20.69
CA ASN A 266 26.67 -7.15 21.22
C ASN A 266 28.08 -7.12 20.59
N GLU A 267 28.17 -6.91 19.28
CA GLU A 267 29.46 -6.78 18.58
C GLU A 267 30.25 -5.57 19.09
N LEU A 268 29.62 -4.40 19.20
CA LEU A 268 30.27 -3.20 19.72
C LEU A 268 30.71 -3.37 21.18
N GLN A 269 29.96 -4.12 21.99
CA GLN A 269 30.34 -4.46 23.37
C GLN A 269 31.60 -5.34 23.41
N LEU A 270 31.73 -6.33 22.53
CA LEU A 270 32.95 -7.14 22.43
C LEU A 270 34.16 -6.28 22.05
N VAL A 271 34.01 -5.42 21.03
CA VAL A 271 35.07 -4.50 20.60
C VAL A 271 35.44 -3.52 21.73
N TYR A 272 34.46 -3.01 22.46
CA TYR A 272 34.68 -2.13 23.61
C TYR A 272 35.47 -2.85 24.71
N ASN A 273 35.06 -4.05 25.09
CA ASN A 273 35.73 -4.82 26.15
C ASN A 273 37.17 -5.17 25.79
N LYS A 274 37.40 -5.60 24.54
CA LYS A 274 38.76 -5.87 24.02
C LYS A 274 39.63 -4.62 24.06
N SER A 275 39.10 -3.48 23.59
CA SER A 275 39.83 -2.20 23.59
C SER A 275 40.12 -1.71 25.01
N ARG A 276 39.18 -1.91 25.93
CA ARG A 276 39.34 -1.57 27.35
C ARG A 276 40.44 -2.40 28.00
N GLN A 277 40.44 -3.72 27.78
CA GLN A 277 41.48 -4.60 28.30
C GLN A 277 42.85 -4.21 27.75
N ALA A 278 42.97 -3.99 26.43
CA ALA A 278 44.22 -3.55 25.81
C ALA A 278 44.74 -2.22 26.38
N ALA A 279 43.84 -1.26 26.65
CA ALA A 279 44.20 0.00 27.29
C ALA A 279 44.69 -0.18 28.73
N ILE A 280 44.00 -0.99 29.55
CA ILE A 280 44.42 -1.30 30.92
C ILE A 280 45.78 -2.00 30.93
N THR A 281 45.98 -2.99 30.05
CA THR A 281 47.26 -3.70 29.94
C THR A 281 48.38 -2.75 29.51
N LYS A 282 48.11 -1.81 28.60
CA LYS A 282 49.08 -0.79 28.17
C LYS A 282 49.43 0.15 29.32
N GLU A 283 48.44 0.70 30.03
CA GLU A 283 48.67 1.57 31.20
C GLU A 283 49.47 0.84 32.28
N LEU A 284 49.15 -0.41 32.59
CA LEU A 284 49.92 -1.22 33.56
C LEU A 284 51.36 -1.46 33.09
N SER A 285 51.57 -1.75 31.80
CA SER A 285 52.91 -1.97 31.23
C SER A 285 53.74 -0.69 31.27
N GLU A 286 53.12 0.48 31.02
CA GLU A 286 53.76 1.79 31.12
C GLU A 286 54.15 2.14 32.56
N ILE A 287 53.29 1.83 33.55
CA ILE A 287 53.58 2.04 34.97
C ILE A 287 54.76 1.18 35.42
N VAL A 288 54.74 -0.13 35.12
CA VAL A 288 55.80 -1.06 35.52
C VAL A 288 57.13 -0.72 34.82
N GLY A 289 57.09 -0.42 33.52
CA GLY A 289 58.27 -0.03 32.76
C GLY A 289 58.87 1.30 33.25
N GLY A 290 58.03 2.28 33.60
CA GLY A 290 58.47 3.54 34.18
C GLY A 290 59.06 3.38 35.57
N ALA A 291 58.48 2.52 36.42
CA ALA A 291 59.02 2.23 37.75
C ALA A 291 60.37 1.50 37.72
N ALA A 292 60.63 0.68 36.71
CA ALA A 292 61.91 -0.02 36.53
C ALA A 292 63.02 0.87 35.92
N ALA A 293 62.67 2.03 35.38
CA ALA A 293 63.62 2.99 34.79
C ALA A 293 64.13 4.04 35.79
N VAL A 294 63.64 4.01 37.03
CA VAL A 294 64.07 4.83 38.19
C VAL A 294 64.92 3.97 39.11
#